data_AF-A0A2D7Y3J4-F1
#
_entry.id   AF-A0A2D7Y3J4-F1
#
_cell.length_a   1.000
_cell.length_b   1.000
_cell.length_c   1.000
_cell.angle_alpha   90.00
_cell.angle_beta   90.00
_cell.angle_gamma   90.00
#
_symmetry.space_group_name_H-M   'P 1'
#
loop_
_entity.id
_entity.type
_entity.pdbx_description
1 polymer ?
#
loop_
_entity_poly.entity_id
_entity_poly.type
_entity_poly.pdbx_seq_one_letter_code
_entity_poly.pdbx_strand_id
1 'polypeptide(L)'
;MAVMFVWFGAMNFTPVGTEIAQSWLSSHAFLSVMADQSASMARALGIYQIVAAALIAAPLPGAGLRRIGFGMFGLYAAVALTLLLTNPVWLEAEGGFPAIGSGQGILKYLALVGLALWAGSFENSRMFSSRYSDMRRWSQPVMWAGLFLVLLWIGGMKFTASEAAGIEPLIGSHLAFSWMSPLMGLQNASYVIGVIELVTALALTGFWFHRGAYRAGLFLSAITFVLTLSFLVTFAGSWADALGGFPALSRSGHFLLKDLPLLAAVLALWAETGPDGTRRGR
;
A
#
# COMPACT_ATOMS: atom_id res chain seq x y z
N MET A 1 -6.13 6.33 -5.75
CA MET A 1 -6.76 5.07 -6.23
C MET A 1 -6.73 4.98 -7.75
N ALA A 2 -7.48 5.84 -8.47
CA ALA A 2 -7.52 5.81 -9.94
C ALA A 2 -6.12 5.88 -10.59
N VAL A 3 -5.29 6.85 -10.20
CA VAL A 3 -3.90 6.99 -10.72
C VAL A 3 -3.11 5.68 -10.60
N MET A 4 -3.08 5.07 -9.41
CA MET A 4 -2.39 3.80 -9.19
C MET A 4 -2.94 2.67 -10.07
N PHE A 5 -4.27 2.57 -10.22
CA PHE A 5 -4.89 1.52 -11.02
C PHE A 5 -4.70 1.72 -12.52
N VAL A 6 -4.72 2.96 -13.05
CA VAL A 6 -4.31 3.19 -14.44
C VAL A 6 -2.86 2.76 -14.63
N TRP A 7 -1.98 3.13 -13.70
CA TRP A 7 -0.55 2.86 -13.80
C TRP A 7 -0.24 1.36 -13.75
N PHE A 8 -0.73 0.64 -12.73
CA PHE A 8 -0.59 -0.81 -12.64
C PHE A 8 -1.33 -1.52 -13.77
N GLY A 9 -2.49 -0.98 -14.17
CA GLY A 9 -3.28 -1.48 -15.27
C GLY A 9 -2.51 -1.49 -16.58
N ALA A 10 -1.81 -0.40 -16.91
CA ALA A 10 -0.94 -0.30 -18.06
C ALA A 10 0.29 -1.22 -17.93
N MET A 11 0.92 -1.28 -16.76
CA MET A 11 2.08 -2.14 -16.52
C MET A 11 1.77 -3.63 -16.71
N ASN A 12 0.53 -4.05 -16.48
CA ASN A 12 0.08 -5.42 -16.69
C ASN A 12 0.06 -5.86 -18.18
N PHE A 13 0.27 -4.94 -19.13
CA PHE A 13 0.46 -5.26 -20.55
C PHE A 13 1.93 -5.35 -20.97
N THR A 14 2.87 -5.17 -20.03
CA THR A 14 4.31 -5.21 -20.30
C THR A 14 4.93 -6.53 -19.80
N PRO A 15 6.19 -6.83 -20.21
CA PRO A 15 6.93 -7.98 -19.66
C PRO A 15 7.05 -7.94 -18.13
N VAL A 16 7.26 -6.76 -17.54
CA VAL A 16 7.36 -6.59 -16.08
C VAL A 16 6.08 -7.05 -15.38
N GLY A 17 4.91 -6.68 -15.91
CA GLY A 17 3.62 -7.12 -15.37
C GLY A 17 3.43 -8.64 -15.48
N THR A 18 3.86 -9.22 -16.61
CA THR A 18 3.82 -10.68 -16.83
C THR A 18 4.72 -11.41 -15.84
N GLU A 19 5.95 -10.95 -15.62
CA GLU A 19 6.90 -11.53 -14.65
C GLU A 19 6.39 -11.43 -13.21
N ILE A 20 5.78 -10.29 -12.85
CA ILE A 20 5.16 -10.14 -11.52
C ILE A 20 4.02 -11.16 -11.37
N ALA A 21 3.09 -11.23 -12.34
CA ALA A 21 1.99 -12.18 -12.31
C ALA A 21 2.49 -13.64 -12.26
N GLN A 22 3.51 -13.97 -13.04
CA GLN A 22 4.14 -15.29 -13.03
C GLN A 22 4.71 -15.61 -11.66
N SER A 23 5.44 -14.69 -11.02
CA SER A 23 6.03 -14.93 -9.70
C SER A 23 4.98 -15.18 -8.61
N TRP A 24 3.83 -14.51 -8.68
CA TRP A 24 2.72 -14.76 -7.77
C TRP A 24 2.02 -16.09 -8.06
N LEU A 25 1.77 -16.42 -9.33
CA LEU A 25 1.10 -17.66 -9.72
C LEU A 25 1.97 -18.88 -9.40
N SER A 26 3.23 -18.89 -9.81
CA SER A 26 4.15 -20.02 -9.60
C SER A 26 4.31 -20.38 -8.12
N SER A 27 4.24 -19.37 -7.25
CA SER A 27 4.37 -19.52 -5.80
C SER A 27 3.03 -19.73 -5.08
N HIS A 28 1.91 -19.79 -5.80
CA HIS A 28 0.58 -19.92 -5.21
C HIS A 28 0.23 -21.38 -4.93
N ALA A 29 -0.19 -21.69 -3.71
CA ALA A 29 -0.49 -23.06 -3.24
C ALA A 29 -1.44 -23.85 -4.15
N PHE A 30 -2.43 -23.16 -4.74
CA PHE A 30 -3.46 -23.80 -5.58
C PHE A 30 -3.40 -23.44 -7.07
N LEU A 31 -2.71 -22.35 -7.43
CA LEU A 31 -2.79 -21.76 -8.78
C LEU A 31 -1.45 -21.84 -9.53
N SER A 32 -0.45 -22.52 -8.96
CA SER A 32 0.85 -22.75 -9.60
C SER A 32 0.75 -23.46 -10.96
N VAL A 33 -0.26 -24.32 -11.15
CA VAL A 33 -0.54 -24.98 -12.43
C VAL A 33 -0.92 -23.97 -13.53
N MET A 34 -1.38 -22.77 -13.16
CA MET A 34 -1.72 -21.70 -14.11
C MET A 34 -0.55 -20.74 -14.39
N ALA A 35 0.67 -21.03 -13.94
CA ALA A 35 1.83 -20.15 -14.12
C ALA A 35 2.13 -19.83 -15.61
N ASP A 36 1.89 -20.79 -16.50
CA ASP A 36 2.03 -20.61 -17.96
C ASP A 36 0.99 -19.65 -18.55
N GLN A 37 -0.09 -19.38 -17.81
CA GLN A 37 -1.13 -18.41 -18.18
C GLN A 37 -0.88 -17.01 -17.62
N SER A 38 0.30 -16.76 -17.05
CA SER A 38 0.67 -15.49 -16.40
C SER A 38 0.43 -14.26 -17.28
N ALA A 39 0.75 -14.31 -18.57
CA ALA A 39 0.52 -13.20 -19.50
C ALA A 39 -0.97 -12.89 -19.69
N SER A 40 -1.82 -13.93 -19.76
CA SER A 40 -3.27 -13.77 -19.89
C SER A 40 -3.86 -13.19 -18.59
N MET A 41 -3.45 -13.74 -17.45
CA MET A 41 -3.87 -13.25 -16.13
C MET A 41 -3.44 -11.80 -15.90
N ALA A 42 -2.19 -11.44 -16.23
CA ALA A 42 -1.71 -10.07 -16.13
C ALA A 42 -2.60 -9.13 -16.94
N ARG A 43 -2.85 -9.42 -18.21
CA ARG A 43 -3.73 -8.60 -19.07
C ARG A 43 -5.15 -8.49 -18.52
N ALA A 44 -5.73 -9.58 -18.02
CA ALA A 44 -7.06 -9.57 -17.41
C ALA A 44 -7.11 -8.65 -16.17
N LEU A 45 -6.11 -8.72 -15.29
CA LEU A 45 -5.95 -7.81 -14.16
C LEU A 45 -5.72 -6.36 -14.65
N GLY A 46 -4.99 -6.17 -15.74
CA GLY A 46 -4.75 -4.89 -16.37
C GLY A 46 -6.06 -4.22 -16.81
N ILE A 47 -6.90 -4.95 -17.54
CA ILE A 47 -8.23 -4.51 -17.96
C ILE A 47 -9.08 -4.16 -16.73
N TYR A 48 -9.13 -5.05 -15.73
CA TYR A 48 -9.89 -4.83 -14.50
C TYR A 48 -9.49 -3.51 -13.82
N GLN A 49 -8.19 -3.27 -13.67
CA GLN A 49 -7.67 -2.07 -13.02
C GLN A 49 -7.95 -0.80 -13.84
N ILE A 50 -7.79 -0.83 -15.17
CA ILE A 50 -8.11 0.31 -16.04
C ILE A 50 -9.59 0.65 -15.97
N VAL A 51 -10.48 -0.35 -16.03
CA VAL A 51 -11.93 -0.15 -15.91
C VAL A 51 -12.28 0.44 -14.55
N ALA A 52 -11.76 -0.13 -13.46
CA ALA A 52 -11.99 0.40 -12.12
C ALA A 52 -11.47 1.83 -11.98
N ALA A 53 -10.31 2.16 -12.55
CA ALA A 53 -9.79 3.52 -12.54
C ALA A 53 -10.67 4.49 -13.32
N ALA A 54 -11.11 4.11 -14.52
CA ALA A 54 -12.03 4.92 -15.31
C ALA A 54 -13.33 5.21 -14.55
N LEU A 55 -13.90 4.20 -13.90
CA LEU A 55 -15.10 4.36 -13.06
C LEU A 55 -14.87 5.29 -11.87
N ILE A 56 -13.68 5.29 -11.25
CA ILE A 56 -13.36 6.18 -10.12
C ILE A 56 -13.12 7.62 -10.57
N ALA A 57 -12.36 7.81 -11.65
CA ALA A 57 -11.84 9.12 -12.07
C ALA A 57 -12.74 9.87 -13.07
N ALA A 58 -13.59 9.18 -13.83
CA ALA A 58 -14.39 9.84 -14.83
C ALA A 58 -15.40 10.81 -14.17
N PRO A 59 -15.61 12.02 -14.75
CA PRO A 59 -16.63 12.97 -14.31
C PRO A 59 -18.01 12.48 -14.73
N LEU A 60 -18.39 11.27 -14.27
CA LEU A 60 -19.60 10.59 -14.68
C LEU A 60 -20.81 11.26 -14.02
N PRO A 61 -21.91 11.48 -14.76
CA PRO A 61 -23.12 12.16 -14.28
C PRO A 61 -23.94 11.33 -13.27
N GLY A 62 -23.36 10.35 -12.58
CA GLY A 62 -24.06 9.49 -11.63
C GLY A 62 -23.15 8.90 -10.57
N ALA A 63 -23.45 9.19 -9.30
CA ALA A 63 -22.74 8.68 -8.12
C ALA A 63 -22.66 7.14 -8.07
N GLY A 64 -23.59 6.43 -8.72
CA GLY A 64 -23.61 4.96 -8.76
C GLY A 64 -22.42 4.33 -9.48
N LEU A 65 -21.93 4.91 -10.58
CA LEU A 65 -20.81 4.32 -11.36
C LEU A 65 -19.48 4.40 -10.59
N ARG A 66 -19.24 5.52 -9.90
CA ARG A 66 -18.05 5.70 -9.06
C ARG A 66 -18.02 4.70 -7.90
N ARG A 67 -19.17 4.34 -7.34
CA ARG A 67 -19.28 3.27 -6.33
C ARG A 67 -18.81 1.93 -6.86
N ILE A 68 -19.17 1.56 -8.09
CA ILE A 68 -18.70 0.32 -8.72
C ILE A 68 -17.17 0.35 -8.81
N GLY A 69 -16.59 1.47 -9.23
CA GLY A 69 -15.13 1.64 -9.27
C GLY A 69 -14.46 1.45 -7.89
N PHE A 70 -14.99 2.06 -6.83
CA PHE A 70 -14.48 1.85 -5.47
C PHE A 70 -14.69 0.40 -4.99
N GLY A 71 -15.83 -0.22 -5.31
CA GLY A 71 -16.10 -1.62 -5.01
C GLY A 71 -15.10 -2.56 -5.70
N MET A 72 -14.80 -2.30 -6.97
CA MET A 72 -13.77 -3.03 -7.71
C MET A 72 -12.38 -2.85 -7.08
N PHE A 73 -12.03 -1.64 -6.68
CA PHE A 73 -10.77 -1.38 -5.99
C PHE A 73 -10.68 -2.16 -4.66
N GLY A 74 -11.75 -2.12 -3.86
CA GLY A 74 -11.84 -2.86 -2.60
C GLY A 74 -11.76 -4.37 -2.80
N LEU A 75 -12.45 -4.91 -3.80
CA LEU A 75 -12.41 -6.34 -4.15
C LEU A 75 -11.00 -6.78 -4.56
N TYR A 76 -10.32 -5.99 -5.40
CA TYR A 76 -8.93 -6.28 -5.77
C TYR A 76 -8.00 -6.31 -4.56
N ALA A 77 -8.12 -5.32 -3.67
CA ALA A 77 -7.33 -5.27 -2.45
C ALA A 77 -7.64 -6.46 -1.51
N ALA A 78 -8.91 -6.83 -1.37
CA ALA A 78 -9.34 -7.97 -0.55
C ALA A 78 -8.82 -9.31 -1.11
N VAL A 79 -8.89 -9.51 -2.43
CA VAL A 79 -8.31 -10.70 -3.08
C VAL A 79 -6.79 -10.71 -2.95
N ALA A 80 -6.12 -9.58 -3.12
CA ALA A 80 -4.67 -9.52 -2.96
C ALA A 80 -4.21 -9.90 -1.54
N LEU A 81 -5.01 -9.61 -0.50
CA LEU A 81 -4.71 -10.03 0.88
C LEU A 81 -4.68 -11.54 1.07
N THR A 82 -5.44 -12.32 0.28
CA THR A 82 -5.43 -13.78 0.41
C THR A 82 -4.08 -14.38 0.04
N LEU A 83 -3.26 -13.65 -0.74
CA LEU A 83 -1.89 -14.04 -1.09
C LEU A 83 -0.98 -14.20 0.13
N LEU A 84 -1.28 -13.60 1.29
CA LEU A 84 -0.55 -13.86 2.54
C LEU A 84 -0.71 -15.30 3.03
N LEU A 85 -1.83 -15.95 2.68
CA LEU A 85 -2.17 -17.30 3.14
C LEU A 85 -1.82 -18.37 2.10
N THR A 86 -1.74 -17.98 0.82
CA THR A 86 -1.56 -18.91 -0.29
C THR A 86 -0.16 -18.91 -0.87
N ASN A 87 0.69 -17.96 -0.51
CA ASN A 87 2.06 -17.84 -1.04
C ASN A 87 3.11 -17.89 0.07
N PRO A 88 4.33 -18.37 -0.22
CA PRO A 88 5.45 -18.34 0.71
C PRO A 88 5.97 -16.90 0.86
N VAL A 89 5.31 -16.14 1.73
CA VAL A 89 5.59 -14.72 1.97
C VAL A 89 6.57 -14.50 3.13
N TRP A 90 6.85 -15.55 3.90
CA TRP A 90 7.73 -15.54 5.06
C TRP A 90 9.18 -15.83 4.66
N LEU A 91 10.13 -15.16 5.31
CA LEU A 91 11.56 -15.34 5.06
C LEU A 91 12.09 -16.52 5.87
N GLU A 92 12.31 -17.66 5.23
CA GLU A 92 12.89 -18.84 5.88
C GLU A 92 14.29 -18.56 6.44
N ALA A 93 15.07 -17.73 5.76
CA ALA A 93 16.42 -17.32 6.21
C ALA A 93 16.41 -16.59 7.57
N GLU A 94 15.27 -15.99 7.95
CA GLU A 94 15.07 -15.25 9.19
C GLU A 94 14.21 -16.05 10.19
N GLY A 95 14.06 -17.36 9.99
CA GLY A 95 13.30 -18.26 10.87
C GLY A 95 11.82 -18.45 10.51
N GLY A 96 11.37 -17.95 9.35
CA GLY A 96 9.97 -18.02 8.93
C GLY A 96 9.10 -16.99 9.64
N PHE A 97 7.83 -17.30 9.89
CA PHE A 97 6.91 -16.37 10.58
C PHE A 97 7.48 -15.94 11.95
N PRO A 98 7.52 -14.64 12.29
CA PRO A 98 6.86 -13.51 11.60
C PRO A 98 7.73 -12.72 10.61
N ALA A 99 8.93 -13.18 10.25
CA ALA A 99 9.78 -12.48 9.30
C ALA A 99 9.15 -12.47 7.90
N ILE A 100 8.76 -11.29 7.41
CA ILE A 100 7.95 -11.13 6.19
C ILE A 100 8.78 -10.55 5.04
N GLY A 101 8.79 -11.24 3.91
CA GLY A 101 9.49 -10.85 2.68
C GLY A 101 8.52 -10.21 1.68
N SER A 102 8.17 -10.95 0.63
CA SER A 102 7.25 -10.49 -0.43
C SER A 102 5.87 -10.05 0.11
N GLY A 103 5.47 -10.57 1.28
CA GLY A 103 4.24 -10.20 1.98
C GLY A 103 4.14 -8.75 2.43
N GLN A 104 5.25 -8.02 2.56
CA GLN A 104 5.23 -6.60 2.96
C GLN A 104 4.39 -5.75 2.00
N GLY A 105 4.47 -6.02 0.69
CA GLY A 105 3.65 -5.36 -0.31
C GLY A 105 2.17 -5.71 -0.23
N ILE A 106 1.85 -6.91 0.30
CA ILE A 106 0.48 -7.41 0.44
C ILE A 106 -0.21 -6.78 1.65
N LEU A 107 0.50 -6.61 2.78
CA LEU A 107 -0.05 -5.98 4.00
C LEU A 107 -0.72 -4.63 3.73
N LYS A 108 -0.15 -3.86 2.79
CA LYS A 108 -0.67 -2.55 2.38
C LYS A 108 -2.14 -2.62 1.95
N TYR A 109 -2.58 -3.73 1.37
CA TYR A 109 -3.94 -3.86 0.83
C TYR A 109 -5.05 -3.77 1.89
N LEU A 110 -4.77 -4.04 3.17
CA LEU A 110 -5.78 -3.87 4.22
C LEU A 110 -6.20 -2.41 4.38
N ALA A 111 -5.24 -1.48 4.36
CA ALA A 111 -5.54 -0.05 4.39
C ALA A 111 -6.30 0.37 3.12
N LEU A 112 -6.00 -0.24 1.97
CA LEU A 112 -6.67 0.03 0.70
C LEU A 112 -8.13 -0.43 0.69
N VAL A 113 -8.45 -1.57 1.31
CA VAL A 113 -9.84 -2.00 1.53
C VAL A 113 -10.59 -0.93 2.33
N GLY A 114 -10.01 -0.48 3.44
CA GLY A 114 -10.60 0.60 4.24
C GLY A 114 -10.79 1.90 3.45
N LEU A 115 -9.80 2.28 2.65
CA LEU A 115 -9.84 3.48 1.82
C LEU A 115 -10.94 3.38 0.74
N ALA A 116 -11.14 2.21 0.16
CA ALA A 116 -12.20 1.93 -0.80
C ALA A 116 -13.59 2.10 -0.15
N LEU A 117 -13.78 1.53 1.05
CA LEU A 117 -15.01 1.67 1.82
C LEU A 117 -15.28 3.13 2.21
N TRP A 118 -14.24 3.85 2.61
CA TRP A 118 -14.33 5.27 2.97
C TRP A 118 -14.76 6.11 1.77
N ALA A 119 -14.07 6.00 0.64
CA ALA A 119 -14.39 6.78 -0.57
C ALA A 119 -15.76 6.40 -1.16
N GLY A 120 -16.08 5.10 -1.19
CA GLY A 120 -17.38 4.61 -1.64
C GLY A 120 -18.55 5.07 -0.76
N SER A 121 -18.31 5.45 0.49
CA SER A 121 -19.36 5.97 1.36
C SER A 121 -19.93 7.29 0.85
N PHE A 122 -19.11 8.25 0.39
CA PHE A 122 -19.56 9.59 -0.02
C PHE A 122 -20.54 9.62 -1.18
N GLU A 123 -20.51 8.61 -2.04
CA GLU A 123 -21.38 8.54 -3.19
C GLU A 123 -22.81 8.09 -2.84
N ASN A 124 -23.12 7.78 -1.57
CA ASN A 124 -24.41 7.21 -1.13
C ASN A 124 -25.56 8.24 -1.01
N SER A 125 -26.16 8.63 -2.14
CA SER A 125 -27.36 9.47 -2.16
C SER A 125 -28.66 8.65 -2.03
N ARG A 126 -29.43 8.97 -0.98
CA ARG A 126 -30.87 8.75 -0.72
C ARG A 126 -31.44 7.34 -0.50
N MET A 127 -30.92 6.25 -1.07
CA MET A 127 -31.62 4.94 -0.95
C MET A 127 -31.28 4.13 0.31
N PHE A 128 -30.15 4.41 0.99
CA PHE A 128 -29.73 3.69 2.19
C PHE A 128 -28.99 4.62 3.17
N SER A 129 -29.73 5.51 3.82
CA SER A 129 -29.17 6.46 4.80
C SER A 129 -28.42 5.79 5.96
N SER A 130 -28.83 4.58 6.39
CA SER A 130 -28.13 3.82 7.44
C SER A 130 -26.85 3.12 6.95
N ARG A 131 -26.81 2.61 5.71
CA ARG A 131 -25.60 1.96 5.16
C ARG A 131 -24.46 2.95 4.93
N TYR A 132 -24.77 4.23 4.70
CA TYR A 132 -23.77 5.30 4.62
C TYR A 132 -22.98 5.42 5.93
N SER A 133 -23.69 5.49 7.07
CA SER A 133 -23.06 5.61 8.38
C SER A 133 -22.27 4.35 8.74
N ASP A 134 -22.74 3.17 8.36
CA ASP A 134 -22.06 1.92 8.69
C ASP A 134 -20.78 1.71 7.88
N MET A 135 -20.80 1.89 6.55
CA MET A 135 -19.59 1.78 5.72
C MET A 135 -18.51 2.76 6.16
N ARG A 136 -18.89 4.00 6.47
CA ARG A 136 -17.96 5.03 6.94
C ARG A 136 -17.45 4.78 8.37
N ARG A 137 -18.25 4.12 9.20
CA ARG A 137 -17.84 3.70 10.55
C ARG A 137 -16.84 2.56 10.51
N TRP A 138 -17.01 1.58 9.61
CA TRP A 138 -16.09 0.44 9.46
C TRP A 138 -14.85 0.77 8.65
N SER A 139 -14.91 1.74 7.73
CA SER A 139 -13.75 2.11 6.91
C SER A 139 -12.58 2.65 7.74
N GLN A 140 -12.86 3.44 8.77
CA GLN A 140 -11.85 4.02 9.64
C GLN A 140 -11.00 2.98 10.41
N PRO A 141 -11.58 2.05 11.19
CA PRO A 141 -10.79 1.03 11.87
C PRO A 141 -10.07 0.11 10.89
N VAL A 142 -10.63 -0.18 9.71
CA VAL A 142 -9.95 -1.00 8.69
C VAL A 142 -8.74 -0.26 8.10
N MET A 143 -8.90 1.02 7.72
CA MET A 143 -7.76 1.86 7.27
C MET A 143 -6.68 1.95 8.36
N TRP A 144 -7.10 2.24 9.59
CA TRP A 144 -6.20 2.35 10.73
C TRP A 144 -5.43 1.04 10.97
N ALA A 145 -6.13 -0.10 10.98
CA ALA A 145 -5.50 -1.40 11.20
C ALA A 145 -4.49 -1.71 10.10
N GLY A 146 -4.78 -1.37 8.84
CA GLY A 146 -3.84 -1.50 7.73
C GLY A 146 -2.60 -0.63 7.91
N LEU A 147 -2.76 0.65 8.25
CA LEU A 147 -1.61 1.55 8.49
C LEU A 147 -0.77 1.09 9.69
N PHE A 148 -1.43 0.72 10.78
CA PHE A 148 -0.78 0.21 11.99
C PHE A 148 0.01 -1.06 11.68
N LEU A 149 -0.58 -2.03 10.98
CA LEU A 149 0.09 -3.28 10.62
C LEU A 149 1.27 -3.06 9.68
N VAL A 150 1.14 -2.18 8.68
CA VAL A 150 2.26 -1.84 7.78
C VAL A 150 3.43 -1.27 8.57
N LEU A 151 3.20 -0.26 9.41
CA LEU A 151 4.27 0.39 10.16
C LEU A 151 4.85 -0.50 11.27
N LEU A 152 4.01 -1.27 11.95
CA LEU A 152 4.46 -2.19 12.99
C LEU A 152 5.30 -3.33 12.40
N TRP A 153 4.82 -3.96 11.34
CA TRP A 153 5.46 -5.17 10.80
C TRP A 153 6.68 -4.84 9.95
N ILE A 154 6.58 -3.86 9.04
CA ILE A 154 7.75 -3.43 8.25
C ILE A 154 8.78 -2.75 9.16
N GLY A 155 8.34 -1.96 10.15
CA GLY A 155 9.23 -1.40 11.17
C GLY A 155 9.94 -2.47 12.00
N GLY A 156 9.25 -3.57 12.34
CA GLY A 156 9.87 -4.73 12.97
C GLY A 156 10.89 -5.42 12.08
N MET A 157 10.63 -5.51 10.77
CA MET A 157 11.59 -6.09 9.81
C MET A 157 12.89 -5.30 9.74
N LYS A 158 12.91 -3.99 10.03
CA LYS A 158 14.13 -3.16 10.00
C LYS A 158 15.24 -3.62 10.96
N PHE A 159 14.92 -4.52 11.88
CA PHE A 159 15.87 -5.11 12.80
C PHE A 159 16.57 -6.37 12.25
N THR A 160 16.24 -6.80 11.03
CA THR A 160 16.89 -7.94 10.38
C THR A 160 17.99 -7.50 9.41
N ALA A 161 18.93 -8.40 9.13
CA ALA A 161 20.00 -8.16 8.17
C ALA A 161 19.45 -8.11 6.72
N SER A 162 18.49 -8.99 6.41
CA SER A 162 17.85 -9.02 5.08
C SER A 162 17.17 -7.70 4.73
N GLU A 163 16.49 -7.08 5.70
CA GLU A 163 15.80 -5.81 5.46
C GLU A 163 16.79 -4.64 5.35
N ALA A 164 17.86 -4.64 6.15
CA ALA A 164 18.91 -3.63 6.06
C ALA A 164 19.58 -3.65 4.68
N ALA A 165 19.89 -4.83 4.14
CA ALA A 165 20.38 -4.98 2.77
C ALA A 165 19.35 -4.52 1.72
N GLY A 166 18.05 -4.78 1.97
CA GLY A 166 16.97 -4.38 1.07
C GLY A 166 16.82 -2.86 0.90
N ILE A 167 17.09 -2.07 1.96
CA ILE A 167 16.99 -0.60 1.91
C ILE A 167 18.26 0.11 1.46
N GLU A 168 19.42 -0.56 1.49
CA GLU A 168 20.71 0.02 1.12
C GLU A 168 20.68 0.83 -0.19
N PRO A 169 20.16 0.30 -1.32
CA PRO A 169 20.13 1.06 -2.57
C PRO A 169 19.19 2.28 -2.52
N LEU A 170 18.15 2.25 -1.67
CA LEU A 170 17.22 3.36 -1.51
C LEU A 170 17.84 4.49 -0.70
N ILE A 171 18.43 4.18 0.46
CA ILE A 171 19.04 5.20 1.33
C ILE A 171 20.26 5.83 0.65
N GLY A 172 21.02 5.06 -0.13
CA GLY A 172 22.17 5.56 -0.89
C GLY A 172 21.78 6.53 -2.00
N SER A 173 20.56 6.43 -2.54
CA SER A 173 20.11 7.27 -3.65
C SER A 173 19.47 8.60 -3.22
N HIS A 174 19.24 8.83 -1.92
CA HIS A 174 18.46 9.98 -1.44
C HIS A 174 19.26 10.83 -0.44
N LEU A 175 19.35 12.15 -0.68
CA LEU A 175 20.15 13.07 0.13
C LEU A 175 19.80 13.09 1.63
N ALA A 176 18.52 12.91 1.97
CA ALA A 176 18.10 12.86 3.37
C ALA A 176 18.57 11.60 4.13
N PHE A 177 19.02 10.56 3.43
CA PHE A 177 19.38 9.27 4.04
C PHE A 177 20.82 8.83 3.72
N SER A 178 21.43 9.33 2.65
CA SER A 178 22.73 8.85 2.14
C SER A 178 23.90 9.05 3.12
N TRP A 179 23.76 9.97 4.07
CA TRP A 179 24.73 10.21 5.15
C TRP A 179 24.65 9.20 6.29
N MET A 180 23.55 8.44 6.41
CA MET A 180 23.34 7.52 7.53
C MET A 180 24.33 6.36 7.48
N SER A 181 24.45 5.66 6.34
CA SER A 181 25.35 4.51 6.23
C SER A 181 26.83 4.86 6.51
N PRO A 182 27.40 5.96 5.96
CA PRO A 182 28.76 6.37 6.31
C PRO A 182 28.95 6.76 7.78
N LEU A 183 27.94 7.33 8.43
CA LEU A 183 28.05 7.82 9.81
C LEU A 183 27.89 6.72 10.87
N MET A 184 26.93 5.82 10.69
CA MET A 184 26.55 4.84 11.71
C MET A 184 26.56 3.38 11.22
N GLY A 185 26.80 3.14 9.93
CA GLY A 185 26.70 1.82 9.29
C GLY A 185 25.27 1.49 8.85
N LEU A 186 25.16 0.60 7.86
CA LEU A 186 23.89 0.23 7.22
C LEU A 186 22.86 -0.34 8.21
N GLN A 187 23.29 -1.26 9.08
CA GLN A 187 22.38 -1.90 10.03
C GLN A 187 21.82 -0.90 11.05
N ASN A 188 22.65 0.00 11.58
CA ASN A 188 22.20 1.02 12.53
C ASN A 188 21.28 2.04 11.83
N ALA A 189 21.55 2.38 10.58
CA ALA A 189 20.65 3.21 9.77
C ALA A 189 19.26 2.55 9.65
N SER A 190 19.23 1.23 9.39
CA SER A 190 17.99 0.45 9.39
C SER A 190 17.28 0.49 10.74
N TYR A 191 17.99 0.28 11.85
CA TYR A 191 17.41 0.36 13.20
C TYR A 191 16.76 1.72 13.48
N VAL A 192 17.38 2.84 13.09
CA VAL A 192 16.82 4.18 13.28
C VAL A 192 15.48 4.32 12.54
N ILE A 193 15.43 3.87 11.28
CA ILE A 193 14.18 3.87 10.50
C ILE A 193 13.13 2.98 11.18
N GLY A 194 13.52 1.79 11.63
CA GLY A 194 12.64 0.86 12.35
C GLY A 194 12.04 1.48 13.62
N VAL A 195 12.86 2.15 14.43
CA VAL A 195 12.37 2.86 15.63
C VAL A 195 11.36 3.94 15.27
N ILE A 196 11.60 4.72 14.22
CA ILE A 196 10.66 5.76 13.76
C ILE A 196 9.32 5.13 13.36
N GLU A 197 9.36 4.02 12.61
CA GLU A 197 8.15 3.30 12.17
C GLU A 197 7.39 2.69 13.36
N LEU A 198 8.08 2.09 14.32
CA LEU A 198 7.48 1.51 15.54
C LEU A 198 6.89 2.58 16.47
N VAL A 199 7.57 3.72 16.65
CA VAL A 199 7.02 4.86 17.40
C VAL A 199 5.79 5.44 16.71
N THR A 200 5.81 5.51 15.37
CA THR A 200 4.65 5.94 14.59
C THR A 200 3.47 4.98 14.77
N ALA A 201 3.70 3.67 14.70
CA ALA A 201 2.70 2.65 14.96
C ALA A 201 2.12 2.78 16.38
N LEU A 202 2.98 2.99 17.39
CA LEU A 202 2.55 3.23 18.77
C LEU A 202 1.67 4.48 18.88
N ALA A 203 2.06 5.59 18.26
CA ALA A 203 1.26 6.82 18.25
C ALA A 203 -0.11 6.62 17.58
N LEU A 204 -0.18 5.81 16.50
CA LEU A 204 -1.44 5.44 15.86
C LEU A 204 -2.39 4.69 16.80
N THR A 205 -1.93 3.98 17.84
CA THR A 205 -2.83 3.34 18.84
C THR A 205 -3.67 4.35 19.60
N GLY A 206 -3.25 5.62 19.63
CA GLY A 206 -4.06 6.74 20.10
C GLY A 206 -5.43 6.84 19.42
N PHE A 207 -5.64 6.15 18.29
CA PHE A 207 -6.94 5.97 17.64
C PHE A 207 -8.05 5.61 18.63
N TRP A 208 -7.76 4.82 19.67
CA TRP A 208 -8.77 4.34 20.62
C TRP A 208 -8.87 5.17 21.90
N PHE A 209 -7.79 5.86 22.29
CA PHE A 209 -7.66 6.38 23.65
C PHE A 209 -7.19 7.84 23.73
N HIS A 210 -6.52 8.37 22.70
CA HIS A 210 -5.90 9.69 22.79
C HIS A 210 -5.73 10.37 21.42
N ARG A 211 -6.59 11.35 21.12
CA ARG A 211 -6.64 12.05 19.83
C ARG A 211 -5.34 12.77 19.45
N GLY A 212 -4.63 13.35 20.41
CA GLY A 212 -3.34 14.01 20.18
C GLY A 212 -2.28 13.05 19.62
N ALA A 213 -1.99 11.97 20.36
CA ALA A 213 -1.16 10.85 19.92
C ALA A 213 -1.58 10.29 18.55
N TYR A 214 -2.89 10.08 18.33
CA TYR A 214 -3.36 9.60 17.02
C TYR A 214 -3.00 10.55 15.87
N ARG A 215 -3.22 11.85 16.05
CA ARG A 215 -2.84 12.86 15.05
C ARG A 215 -1.33 12.92 14.87
N ALA A 216 -0.53 12.82 15.92
CA ALA A 216 0.92 12.72 15.79
C ALA A 216 1.32 11.49 14.96
N GLY A 217 0.71 10.32 15.21
CA GLY A 217 0.94 9.10 14.43
C GLY A 217 0.54 9.25 12.95
N LEU A 218 -0.59 9.88 12.66
CA LEU A 218 -0.99 10.17 11.27
C LEU A 218 0.00 11.12 10.58
N PHE A 219 0.47 12.14 11.27
CA PHE A 219 1.45 13.09 10.73
C PHE A 219 2.78 12.41 10.39
N LEU A 220 3.32 11.62 11.33
CA LEU A 220 4.54 10.85 11.11
C LEU A 220 4.37 9.82 9.99
N SER A 221 3.20 9.13 9.92
CA SER A 221 2.89 8.21 8.81
C SER A 221 2.91 8.93 7.46
N ALA A 222 2.35 10.16 7.37
CA ALA A 222 2.38 10.95 6.15
C ALA A 222 3.81 11.26 5.71
N ILE A 223 4.68 11.66 6.66
CA ILE A 223 6.10 11.90 6.40
C ILE A 223 6.76 10.63 5.85
N THR A 224 6.57 9.49 6.52
CA THR A 224 7.14 8.20 6.08
C THR A 224 6.74 7.88 4.65
N PHE A 225 5.45 7.92 4.31
CA PHE A 225 5.01 7.60 2.94
C PHE A 225 5.46 8.62 1.90
N VAL A 226 5.55 9.91 2.25
CA VAL A 226 6.13 10.94 1.34
C VAL A 226 7.60 10.66 1.07
N LEU A 227 8.37 10.31 2.11
CA LEU A 227 9.77 9.94 1.96
C LEU A 227 9.91 8.65 1.13
N THR A 228 9.09 7.63 1.36
CA THR A 228 9.14 6.41 0.54
C THR A 228 8.78 6.69 -0.92
N LEU A 229 7.75 7.52 -1.18
CA LEU A 229 7.38 7.91 -2.53
C LEU A 229 8.45 8.74 -3.23
N SER A 230 9.26 9.51 -2.48
CA SER A 230 10.37 10.27 -3.04
C SER A 230 11.44 9.37 -3.69
N PHE A 231 11.57 8.11 -3.24
CA PHE A 231 12.46 7.14 -3.88
C PHE A 231 12.04 6.80 -5.31
N LEU A 232 10.78 6.99 -5.71
CA LEU A 232 10.41 6.88 -7.12
C LEU A 232 11.22 7.86 -7.98
N VAL A 233 11.57 9.03 -7.44
CA VAL A 233 12.35 10.04 -8.16
C VAL A 233 13.85 9.80 -7.99
N THR A 234 14.30 9.47 -6.78
CA THR A 234 15.73 9.43 -6.48
C THR A 234 16.38 8.07 -6.75
N PHE A 235 15.65 6.97 -6.66
CA PHE A 235 16.15 5.63 -6.92
C PHE A 235 15.88 5.25 -8.39
N ALA A 236 16.92 5.22 -9.22
CA ALA A 236 16.82 4.88 -10.64
C ALA A 236 16.18 3.51 -10.87
N GLY A 237 16.46 2.54 -9.99
CA GLY A 237 15.86 1.21 -10.03
C GLY A 237 14.36 1.17 -9.76
N SER A 238 13.69 2.31 -9.56
CA SER A 238 12.22 2.43 -9.55
C SER A 238 11.62 2.28 -10.95
N TRP A 239 12.38 2.57 -11.99
CA TRP A 239 11.92 2.57 -13.38
C TRP A 239 12.49 1.38 -14.15
N ALA A 240 11.73 0.87 -15.12
CA ALA A 240 12.14 -0.23 -15.97
C ALA A 240 12.92 0.30 -17.17
N ASP A 241 14.26 0.29 -17.08
CA ASP A 241 15.14 0.79 -18.15
C ASP A 241 14.90 0.07 -19.49
N ALA A 242 14.62 -1.24 -19.44
CA ALA A 242 14.28 -2.05 -20.63
C ALA A 242 13.01 -1.59 -21.36
N LEU A 243 12.16 -0.77 -20.71
CA LEU A 243 10.95 -0.18 -21.27
C LEU A 243 11.08 1.33 -21.50
N GLY A 244 12.29 1.88 -21.43
CA GLY A 244 12.58 3.30 -21.66
C GLY A 244 12.52 4.18 -20.41
N GLY A 245 12.49 3.60 -19.20
CA GLY A 245 12.47 4.35 -17.94
C GLY A 245 11.09 4.93 -17.63
N PHE A 246 11.02 6.11 -17.01
CA PHE A 246 9.76 6.76 -16.65
C PHE A 246 8.82 6.90 -17.87
N PRO A 247 7.53 6.51 -17.77
CA PRO A 247 6.78 6.10 -16.57
C PRO A 247 6.70 4.59 -16.33
N ALA A 248 7.47 3.75 -17.03
CA ALA A 248 7.43 2.30 -16.85
C ALA A 248 8.08 1.91 -15.52
N LEU A 249 7.31 1.24 -14.64
CA LEU A 249 7.77 0.86 -13.30
C LEU A 249 8.58 -0.44 -13.33
N SER A 250 9.63 -0.51 -12.54
CA SER A 250 10.26 -1.78 -12.17
C SER A 250 9.45 -2.48 -11.06
N ARG A 251 9.85 -3.70 -10.68
CA ARG A 251 9.29 -4.40 -9.51
C ARG A 251 9.40 -3.56 -8.22
N SER A 252 10.52 -2.86 -8.01
CA SER A 252 10.70 -1.96 -6.88
C SER A 252 9.79 -0.73 -6.97
N GLY A 253 9.65 -0.15 -8.17
CA GLY A 253 8.69 0.92 -8.41
C GLY A 253 7.25 0.53 -8.09
N HIS A 254 6.85 -0.71 -8.42
CA HIS A 254 5.54 -1.27 -8.03
C HIS A 254 5.36 -1.41 -6.51
N PHE A 255 6.42 -1.63 -5.75
CA PHE A 255 6.36 -1.68 -4.29
C PHE A 255 6.24 -0.27 -3.69
N LEU A 256 7.04 0.68 -4.18
CA LEU A 256 7.05 2.09 -3.75
C LEU A 256 5.73 2.80 -4.07
N LEU A 257 5.19 2.63 -5.29
CA LEU A 257 3.95 3.30 -5.71
C LEU A 257 2.73 2.89 -4.86
N LYS A 258 2.77 1.72 -4.20
CA LYS A 258 1.71 1.30 -3.26
C LYS A 258 1.65 2.17 -2.00
N ASP A 259 2.63 3.02 -1.72
CA ASP A 259 2.54 3.97 -0.61
C ASP A 259 1.68 5.18 -0.94
N LEU A 260 1.40 5.44 -2.22
CA LEU A 260 0.51 6.53 -2.64
C LEU A 260 -0.92 6.37 -2.10
N PRO A 261 -1.60 5.21 -2.22
CA PRO A 261 -2.87 5.01 -1.56
C PRO A 261 -2.77 4.92 -0.03
N LEU A 262 -1.63 4.54 0.56
CA LEU A 262 -1.46 4.61 2.03
C LEU A 262 -1.42 6.06 2.52
N LEU A 263 -0.70 6.93 1.82
CA LEU A 263 -0.73 8.37 2.05
C LEU A 263 -2.15 8.92 1.91
N ALA A 264 -2.90 8.48 0.89
CA ALA A 264 -4.31 8.86 0.75
C ALA A 264 -5.18 8.37 1.93
N ALA A 265 -4.93 7.17 2.48
CA ALA A 265 -5.60 6.68 3.67
C ALA A 265 -5.27 7.50 4.92
N VAL A 266 -4.02 7.93 5.07
CA VAL A 266 -3.61 8.86 6.15
C VAL A 266 -4.37 10.18 6.04
N LEU A 267 -4.46 10.77 4.85
CA LEU A 267 -5.20 12.02 4.63
C LEU A 267 -6.70 11.86 4.89
N ALA A 268 -7.30 10.75 4.45
CA ALA A 268 -8.70 10.42 4.73
C ALA A 268 -8.97 10.31 6.24
N LEU A 269 -8.12 9.58 6.97
CA LEU A 269 -8.20 9.46 8.41
C LEU A 269 -7.96 10.78 9.14
N TRP A 270 -7.07 11.63 8.63
CA TRP A 270 -6.83 12.97 9.17
C TRP A 270 -8.10 13.83 9.07
N ALA A 271 -8.77 13.82 7.91
CA ALA A 271 -10.03 14.53 7.70
C ALA A 271 -11.13 14.08 8.70
N GLU A 272 -11.17 12.79 9.05
CA GLU A 272 -12.09 12.25 10.07
C GLU A 272 -11.81 12.76 11.50
N THR A 273 -10.63 13.34 11.74
CA THR A 273 -10.28 14.02 13.00
C THR A 273 -10.54 15.53 12.96
N GLY A 274 -11.08 16.07 11.86
CA GLY A 274 -11.36 17.51 11.70
C GLY A 274 -12.69 17.97 12.31
N PRO A 275 -13.05 19.25 12.13
CA PRO A 275 -14.33 19.83 12.55
C PRO A 275 -15.57 19.06 12.03
N ASP A 276 -15.51 18.54 10.81
CA ASP A 276 -16.65 17.85 10.19
C ASP A 276 -16.48 16.32 10.20
N GLY A 277 -15.43 15.85 10.90
CA GLY A 277 -15.06 14.45 11.00
C GLY A 277 -15.92 13.70 12.02
N THR A 278 -16.17 12.41 11.75
CA THR A 278 -16.99 11.56 12.64
C THR A 278 -16.36 11.31 14.00
N ARG A 279 -15.06 11.60 14.17
CA ARG A 279 -14.34 11.42 15.44
C ARG A 279 -14.19 12.72 16.24
N ARG A 280 -14.88 13.80 15.88
CA ARG A 280 -14.74 15.10 16.55
C ARG A 280 -15.15 15.08 18.03
N GLY A 281 -16.04 14.19 18.45
CA GLY A 281 -16.64 14.17 19.79
C GLY A 281 -16.59 12.83 20.53
N ARG A 282 -15.62 11.97 20.22
CA ARG A 282 -15.25 10.85 21.10
C ARG A 282 -14.04 11.24 21.93
#